data_AF-A0A840SI12-F1
#
_entry.id   AF-A0A840SI12-F1
#
_cell.length_a   1.000
_cell.length_b   1.000
_cell.length_c   1.000
_cell.angle_alpha   90.00
_cell.angle_beta   90.00
_cell.angle_gamma   90.00
#
_symmetry.space_group_name_H-M   'P 1'
#
loop_
_entity.id
_entity.type
_entity.pdbx_description
1 polymer ?
#
loop_
_entity_poly.entity_id
_entity_poly.type
_entity_poly.pdbx_seq_one_letter_code
_entity_poly.pdbx_strand_id
1 'polypeptide(L)'
;MKIKNTILKMLMIMAAVIITGCSKTDKKNTSVQAQEPAEPEWNTDDGYICILFGHGFEEDSEKETVFLNRLEEKFGFEENGGLILPVFYEKDLNSRIWNFSDYISDKKIKGIIILGAPANTHKVLSSIQDSYEEGIPYNIFSLFPTDNSILGQEMTSNIVLEYELSIQDETEGRDVDQGPNEETTEIIINAIKYMSTLNEVLPVSWDLIENVKHITGTRTVRHYVDSIAPIPSMNHFLIKAPVTEGSDSEQSKNDGEVLPEEFDLEL
;
A
#
# COMPACT_ATOMS: atom_id res chain seq x y z
N MET A 1 46.88 -33.30 -35.66
CA MET A 1 47.49 -32.70 -34.46
C MET A 1 46.47 -31.82 -33.69
N LYS A 2 45.36 -32.42 -33.23
CA LYS A 2 44.27 -31.74 -32.48
C LYS A 2 43.72 -32.57 -31.31
N ILE A 3 44.31 -33.73 -31.01
CA ILE A 3 43.77 -34.72 -30.05
C ILE A 3 44.42 -34.61 -28.66
N LYS A 4 45.53 -33.88 -28.51
CA LYS A 4 46.23 -33.74 -27.21
C LYS A 4 45.63 -32.70 -26.25
N ASN A 5 44.83 -31.74 -26.73
CA ASN A 5 44.27 -30.67 -25.88
C ASN A 5 42.91 -31.00 -25.24
N THR A 6 42.23 -32.05 -25.68
CA THR A 6 40.92 -32.43 -25.13
C THR A 6 41.06 -33.38 -23.93
N ILE A 7 42.06 -34.25 -23.95
CA ILE A 7 42.34 -35.20 -22.86
C ILE A 7 42.90 -34.47 -21.62
N LEU A 8 43.68 -33.40 -21.80
CA LEU A 8 44.17 -32.57 -20.69
C LEU A 8 43.06 -31.76 -20.01
N LYS A 9 42.02 -31.35 -20.75
CA LYS A 9 40.85 -30.67 -20.19
C LYS A 9 39.90 -31.61 -19.45
N MET A 10 39.78 -32.87 -19.89
CA MET A 10 39.00 -33.88 -19.16
C MET A 10 39.68 -34.36 -17.87
N LEU A 11 41.02 -34.39 -17.82
CA LEU A 11 41.76 -34.79 -16.62
C LEU A 11 41.74 -33.73 -15.50
N MET A 12 41.60 -32.45 -15.86
CA MET A 12 41.47 -31.33 -14.89
C MET A 12 40.07 -31.24 -14.27
N ILE A 13 39.03 -31.71 -14.95
CA ILE A 13 37.65 -31.67 -14.44
C ILE A 13 37.34 -32.85 -13.50
N MET A 14 38.08 -33.97 -13.62
CA MET A 14 37.93 -35.11 -12.71
C MET A 14 38.85 -35.08 -11.47
N ALA A 15 39.71 -34.06 -11.32
CA ALA A 15 40.57 -33.89 -10.14
C ALA A 15 40.01 -32.92 -9.07
N ALA A 16 38.83 -32.33 -9.28
CA ALA A 16 38.15 -31.48 -8.29
C ALA A 16 37.09 -32.23 -7.47
N VAL A 17 36.87 -33.53 -7.75
CA VAL A 17 35.91 -34.37 -7.05
C VAL A 17 36.69 -35.49 -6.36
N ILE A 18 36.75 -35.38 -5.03
CA ILE A 18 37.16 -36.38 -4.03
C ILE A 18 38.67 -36.39 -3.71
N ILE A 19 38.99 -35.80 -2.55
CA ILE A 19 39.83 -36.25 -1.41
C ILE A 19 40.16 -34.92 -0.68
N THR A 20 39.66 -34.64 0.52
CA THR A 20 40.21 -35.23 1.74
C THR A 20 39.24 -35.06 2.91
N GLY A 21 38.90 -36.17 3.57
CA GLY A 21 38.32 -36.16 4.90
C GLY A 21 39.39 -36.19 6.00
N CYS A 22 39.04 -35.53 7.11
CA CYS A 22 39.51 -35.68 8.50
C CYS A 22 40.95 -35.25 8.91
N SER A 23 41.02 -34.16 9.68
CA SER A 23 41.80 -34.09 10.93
C SER A 23 41.35 -32.91 11.81
N LYS A 24 41.27 -33.20 13.12
CA LYS A 24 40.91 -32.41 14.31
C LYS A 24 41.18 -30.88 14.34
N THR A 25 40.18 -30.19 14.91
CA THR A 25 40.19 -28.92 15.68
C THR A 25 41.19 -27.83 15.31
N ASP A 26 40.68 -26.73 14.76
CA ASP A 26 40.96 -25.38 15.26
C ASP A 26 39.87 -24.38 14.82
N LYS A 27 39.47 -23.53 15.75
CA LYS A 27 38.46 -22.47 15.57
C LYS A 27 38.91 -21.53 14.44
N LYS A 28 38.13 -21.43 13.37
CA LYS A 28 38.35 -20.42 12.33
C LYS A 28 37.07 -19.61 12.15
N ASN A 29 37.19 -18.32 12.44
CA ASN A 29 36.19 -17.29 12.20
C ASN A 29 35.64 -17.42 10.77
N THR A 30 34.35 -17.76 10.68
CA THR A 30 33.56 -17.52 9.47
C THR A 30 33.39 -16.02 9.36
N SER A 31 34.24 -15.37 8.57
CA SER A 31 33.91 -14.07 8.01
C SER A 31 32.68 -14.29 7.12
N VAL A 32 31.52 -13.85 7.60
CA VAL A 32 30.34 -13.66 6.78
C VAL A 32 30.75 -12.69 5.69
N GLN A 33 30.93 -13.19 4.47
CA GLN A 33 30.97 -12.32 3.30
C GLN A 33 29.57 -11.70 3.23
N ALA A 34 29.50 -10.42 3.59
CA ALA A 34 28.33 -9.60 3.31
C ALA A 34 28.08 -9.69 1.81
N GLN A 35 26.97 -10.32 1.41
CA GLN A 35 26.43 -10.11 0.08
C GLN A 35 26.26 -8.61 -0.07
N GLU A 36 26.86 -8.04 -1.12
CA GLU A 36 26.50 -6.70 -1.54
C GLU A 36 24.98 -6.66 -1.72
N PRO A 37 24.29 -5.65 -1.15
CA PRO A 37 22.86 -5.53 -1.30
C PRO A 37 22.53 -5.51 -2.79
N ALA A 38 21.54 -6.30 -3.20
CA ALA A 38 21.02 -6.24 -4.56
C ALA A 38 20.69 -4.78 -4.88
N GLU A 39 21.13 -4.29 -6.05
CA GLU A 39 20.79 -2.95 -6.49
C GLU A 39 19.26 -2.78 -6.47
N PRO A 40 18.75 -1.62 -6.00
CA PRO A 40 17.32 -1.38 -5.95
C PRO A 40 16.70 -1.53 -7.35
N GLU A 41 15.50 -2.13 -7.42
CA GLU A 41 14.78 -2.34 -8.69
C GLU A 41 14.25 -1.04 -9.34
N TRP A 42 14.52 0.13 -8.74
CA TRP A 42 14.04 1.44 -9.17
C TRP A 42 15.21 2.43 -9.41
N ASN A 43 15.05 3.31 -10.39
CA ASN A 43 15.96 4.41 -10.65
C ASN A 43 15.29 5.75 -10.26
N THR A 44 16.00 6.59 -9.50
CA THR A 44 15.55 7.94 -9.13
C THR A 44 15.37 8.87 -10.34
N ASP A 45 16.04 8.57 -11.46
CA ASP A 45 15.82 9.25 -12.73
C ASP A 45 14.39 9.11 -13.25
N ASP A 46 13.64 8.08 -12.84
CA ASP A 46 12.24 7.88 -13.24
C ASP A 46 11.26 8.77 -12.44
N GLY A 47 11.75 9.43 -11.38
CA GLY A 47 10.97 10.25 -10.47
C GLY A 47 10.58 9.53 -9.18
N TYR A 48 10.05 10.31 -8.23
CA TYR A 48 9.70 9.87 -6.89
C TYR A 48 8.24 9.46 -6.76
N ILE A 49 7.97 8.47 -5.91
CA ILE A 49 6.62 8.20 -5.42
C ILE A 49 6.40 9.10 -4.21
N CYS A 50 5.57 10.13 -4.35
CA CYS A 50 5.18 10.99 -3.26
C CYS A 50 4.13 10.29 -2.40
N ILE A 51 4.36 10.22 -1.09
CA ILE A 51 3.37 9.70 -0.14
C ILE A 51 2.94 10.85 0.76
N LEU A 52 1.70 11.30 0.61
CA LEU A 52 1.09 12.28 1.50
C LEU A 52 0.46 11.55 2.69
N PHE A 53 1.07 11.73 3.86
CA PHE A 53 0.56 11.28 5.14
C PHE A 53 -0.43 12.33 5.68
N GLY A 54 -1.68 11.90 5.89
CA GLY A 54 -2.73 12.71 6.47
C GLY A 54 -3.18 12.19 7.83
N HIS A 55 -4.42 12.53 8.22
CA HIS A 55 -4.98 12.16 9.52
C HIS A 55 -5.10 10.64 9.68
N GLY A 56 -4.93 10.13 10.90
CA GLY A 56 -4.86 8.69 11.20
C GLY A 56 -3.50 8.03 10.94
N PHE A 57 -2.61 8.65 10.17
CA PHE A 57 -1.25 8.12 9.90
C PHE A 57 -0.14 8.84 10.67
N GLU A 58 -0.45 9.96 11.34
CA GLU A 58 0.49 10.79 12.12
C GLU A 58 0.19 10.77 13.64
N GLU A 59 -0.74 9.91 14.11
CA GLU A 59 -1.27 9.99 15.49
C GLU A 59 -0.53 9.08 16.50
N ASP A 60 -0.07 7.90 16.05
CA ASP A 60 0.64 6.94 16.89
C ASP A 60 2.12 6.88 16.50
N SER A 61 2.93 7.64 17.24
CA SER A 61 4.37 7.77 16.98
C SER A 61 5.14 6.45 16.95
N GLU A 62 4.70 5.40 17.66
CA GLU A 62 5.39 4.10 17.64
C GLU A 62 5.05 3.35 16.34
N LYS A 63 3.76 3.25 16.01
CA LYS A 63 3.30 2.62 14.76
C LYS A 63 3.85 3.35 13.54
N GLU A 64 3.84 4.67 13.55
CA GLU A 64 4.40 5.52 12.51
C GLU A 64 5.90 5.23 12.34
N THR A 65 6.68 5.21 13.43
CA THR A 65 8.12 4.93 13.38
C THR A 65 8.41 3.55 12.78
N VAL A 66 7.71 2.51 13.23
CA VAL A 66 7.87 1.14 12.70
C VAL A 66 7.53 1.09 11.21
N PHE A 67 6.44 1.75 10.82
CA PHE A 67 5.99 1.82 9.44
C PHE A 67 7.01 2.56 8.55
N LEU A 68 7.47 3.74 8.95
CA LEU A 68 8.46 4.52 8.20
C LEU A 68 9.79 3.79 8.06
N ASN A 69 10.26 3.12 9.12
CA ASN A 69 11.48 2.32 9.06
C ASN A 69 11.37 1.19 8.03
N ARG A 70 10.20 0.53 7.91
CA ARG A 70 9.97 -0.50 6.89
C ARG A 70 9.98 0.08 5.48
N LEU A 71 9.40 1.26 5.29
CA LEU A 71 9.42 1.95 3.99
C LEU A 71 10.85 2.33 3.60
N GLU A 72 11.60 2.91 4.54
CA GLU A 72 12.99 3.31 4.31
C GLU A 72 13.87 2.10 3.99
N GLU A 73 13.77 1.02 4.76
CA GLU A 73 14.51 -0.22 4.51
C GLU A 73 14.22 -0.80 3.12
N LYS A 74 12.95 -0.74 2.68
CA LYS A 74 12.53 -1.37 1.42
C LYS A 74 12.72 -0.52 0.19
N PHE A 75 12.56 0.79 0.28
CA PHE A 75 12.48 1.68 -0.89
C PHE A 75 13.42 2.88 -0.79
N GLY A 76 13.88 3.21 0.41
CA GLY A 76 14.61 4.42 0.73
C GLY A 76 13.77 5.70 0.58
N PHE A 77 14.17 6.74 1.31
CA PHE A 77 13.61 8.08 1.18
C PHE A 77 14.45 8.96 0.25
N GLU A 78 13.82 9.97 -0.36
CA GLU A 78 14.44 10.89 -1.31
C GLU A 78 15.69 11.56 -0.73
N GLU A 79 15.64 11.97 0.53
CA GLU A 79 16.79 12.56 1.25
C GLU A 79 18.01 11.63 1.31
N ASN A 80 17.79 10.32 1.24
CA ASN A 80 18.78 9.25 1.28
C ASN A 80 18.99 8.60 -0.11
N GLY A 81 18.49 9.21 -1.18
CA GLY A 81 18.62 8.72 -2.56
C GLY A 81 17.67 7.57 -2.93
N GLY A 82 16.60 7.39 -2.17
CA GLY A 82 15.57 6.37 -2.40
C GLY A 82 14.40 6.82 -3.27
N LEU A 83 13.40 5.93 -3.39
CA LEU A 83 12.24 6.10 -4.26
C LEU A 83 11.16 7.03 -3.69
N ILE A 84 11.01 7.04 -2.37
CA ILE A 84 9.84 7.62 -1.71
C ILE A 84 10.14 9.07 -1.33
N LEU A 85 9.25 9.98 -1.69
CA LEU A 85 9.18 11.33 -1.14
C LEU A 85 8.07 11.35 -0.07
N PRO A 86 8.39 11.16 1.22
CA PRO A 86 7.38 11.25 2.27
C PRO A 86 7.02 12.73 2.50
N VAL A 87 5.73 13.02 2.61
CA VAL A 87 5.20 14.37 2.88
C VAL A 87 4.18 14.27 4.01
N PHE A 88 4.48 14.89 5.13
CA PHE A 88 3.62 14.90 6.31
C PHE A 88 2.74 16.15 6.32
N TYR A 89 1.43 15.97 6.43
CA TYR A 89 0.46 17.07 6.36
C TYR A 89 0.68 18.10 7.46
N GLU A 90 0.84 17.67 8.72
CA GLU A 90 1.01 18.62 9.82
C GLU A 90 2.40 19.25 9.80
N LYS A 91 3.43 18.43 9.63
CA LYS A 91 4.84 18.85 9.74
C LYS A 91 5.34 19.60 8.50
N ASP A 92 5.17 19.05 7.31
CA ASP A 92 5.78 19.60 6.08
C ASP A 92 4.89 20.65 5.43
N LEU A 93 3.56 20.47 5.49
CA LEU A 93 2.60 21.40 4.90
C LEU A 93 2.08 22.43 5.91
N ASN A 94 2.52 22.39 7.17
CA ASN A 94 2.04 23.25 8.26
C ASN A 94 0.51 23.20 8.42
N SER A 95 -0.07 22.00 8.31
CA SER A 95 -1.52 21.76 8.34
C SER A 95 -2.30 22.58 7.30
N ARG A 96 -1.69 22.85 6.13
CA ARG A 96 -2.30 23.60 5.03
C ARG A 96 -2.12 22.85 3.73
N ILE A 97 -3.15 22.11 3.34
CA ILE A 97 -3.11 21.23 2.16
C ILE A 97 -2.79 21.98 0.87
N TRP A 98 -3.16 23.26 0.78
CA TRP A 98 -2.84 24.13 -0.36
C TRP A 98 -1.33 24.27 -0.64
N ASN A 99 -0.48 24.07 0.37
CA ASN A 99 0.98 24.10 0.20
C ASN A 99 1.50 22.86 -0.54
N PHE A 100 0.69 21.81 -0.70
CA PHE A 100 1.13 20.55 -1.32
C PHE A 100 1.55 20.73 -2.77
N SER A 101 0.82 21.54 -3.55
CA SER A 101 1.16 21.82 -4.96
C SER A 101 2.56 22.42 -5.09
N ASP A 102 2.86 23.43 -4.25
CA ASP A 102 4.17 24.07 -4.23
C ASP A 102 5.26 23.09 -3.79
N TYR A 103 4.98 22.26 -2.78
CA TYR A 103 5.91 21.27 -2.24
C TYR A 103 6.41 20.28 -3.30
N ILE A 104 5.51 19.80 -4.17
CA ILE A 104 5.85 18.81 -5.20
C ILE A 104 6.28 19.42 -6.54
N SER A 105 6.10 20.74 -6.74
CA SER A 105 6.28 21.41 -8.04
C SER A 105 7.68 21.28 -8.64
N ASP A 106 8.72 21.29 -7.79
CA ASP A 106 10.12 21.20 -8.22
C ASP A 106 10.65 19.75 -8.24
N LYS A 107 9.78 18.77 -7.96
CA LYS A 107 10.15 17.36 -7.86
C LYS A 107 9.66 16.61 -9.09
N LYS A 108 10.50 15.71 -9.62
CA LYS A 108 10.06 14.79 -10.66
C LYS A 108 9.17 13.72 -10.02
N ILE A 109 7.85 13.85 -10.14
CA ILE A 109 6.90 12.91 -9.55
C ILE A 109 6.59 11.78 -10.53
N LYS A 110 6.72 10.54 -10.06
CA LYS A 110 6.31 9.31 -10.76
C LYS A 110 4.90 8.86 -10.39
N GLY A 111 4.45 9.22 -9.18
CA GLY A 111 3.09 8.96 -8.71
C GLY A 111 2.86 9.50 -7.31
N ILE A 112 1.59 9.59 -6.91
CA ILE A 112 1.17 10.09 -5.61
C ILE A 112 0.31 9.04 -4.92
N ILE A 113 0.65 8.71 -3.68
CA ILE A 113 -0.19 7.93 -2.77
C ILE A 113 -0.63 8.86 -1.65
N ILE A 114 -1.93 8.89 -1.38
CA ILE A 114 -2.52 9.69 -0.31
C ILE A 114 -3.05 8.73 0.75
N LEU A 115 -2.62 8.90 1.99
CA LEU A 115 -3.02 8.08 3.12
C LEU A 115 -3.80 8.96 4.10
N GLY A 116 -5.08 8.66 4.36
CA GLY A 116 -5.87 9.46 5.30
C GLY A 116 -6.06 10.91 4.84
N ALA A 117 -6.44 11.09 3.56
CA ALA A 117 -6.48 12.38 2.87
C ALA A 117 -7.01 13.54 3.74
N PRO A 118 -6.21 14.61 3.97
CA PRO A 118 -6.69 15.80 4.67
C PRO A 118 -7.88 16.47 3.97
N ALA A 119 -8.68 17.23 4.72
CA ALA A 119 -9.83 17.93 4.17
C ALA A 119 -9.45 18.86 2.99
N ASN A 120 -10.24 18.82 1.91
CA ASN A 120 -10.02 19.58 0.67
C ASN A 120 -8.86 19.09 -0.22
N THR A 121 -8.29 17.91 0.03
CA THR A 121 -7.22 17.35 -0.82
C THR A 121 -7.62 17.31 -2.29
N HIS A 122 -8.86 16.89 -2.60
CA HIS A 122 -9.39 16.88 -3.97
C HIS A 122 -9.29 18.25 -4.67
N LYS A 123 -9.51 19.38 -3.98
CA LYS A 123 -9.41 20.71 -4.61
C LYS A 123 -7.99 21.03 -5.06
N VAL A 124 -7.01 20.65 -4.23
CA VAL A 124 -5.60 20.85 -4.54
C VAL A 124 -5.18 19.95 -5.69
N LEU A 125 -5.62 18.69 -5.68
CA LEU A 125 -5.35 17.75 -6.79
C LEU A 125 -5.98 18.22 -8.10
N SER A 126 -7.23 18.71 -8.09
CA SER A 126 -7.84 19.30 -9.29
C SER A 126 -7.03 20.48 -9.81
N SER A 127 -6.56 21.37 -8.92
CA SER A 127 -5.70 22.49 -9.33
C SER A 127 -4.37 22.03 -9.92
N ILE A 128 -3.79 20.94 -9.40
CA ILE A 128 -2.57 20.34 -9.96
C ILE A 128 -2.89 19.76 -11.35
N GLN A 129 -3.98 19.00 -11.50
CA GLN A 129 -4.39 18.44 -12.78
C GLN A 129 -4.63 19.53 -13.84
N ASP A 130 -5.30 20.62 -13.47
CA ASP A 130 -5.58 21.77 -14.32
C ASP A 130 -4.30 22.49 -14.79
N SER A 131 -3.17 22.31 -14.09
CA SER A 131 -1.88 22.89 -14.48
C SER A 131 -1.19 22.12 -15.62
N TYR A 132 -1.66 20.91 -15.95
CA TYR A 132 -1.13 20.10 -17.06
C TYR A 132 -2.07 20.15 -18.27
N GLU A 133 -1.59 20.67 -19.40
CA GLU A 133 -2.39 20.79 -20.63
C GLU A 133 -2.93 19.45 -21.16
N GLU A 134 -2.14 18.38 -21.03
CA GLU A 134 -2.49 17.03 -21.50
C GLU A 134 -2.99 16.11 -20.37
N GLY A 135 -3.26 16.68 -19.19
CA GLY A 135 -3.54 15.94 -17.97
C GLY A 135 -2.28 15.51 -17.23
N ILE A 136 -2.47 15.06 -16.00
CA ILE A 136 -1.37 14.73 -15.09
C ILE A 136 -0.62 13.47 -15.59
N PRO A 137 0.73 13.49 -15.68
CA PRO A 137 1.49 12.40 -16.31
C PRO A 137 1.81 11.24 -15.34
N TYR A 138 1.10 11.14 -14.22
CA TYR A 138 1.36 10.13 -13.19
C TYR A 138 0.07 9.70 -12.48
N ASN A 139 0.12 8.53 -11.84
CA ASN A 139 -1.03 7.97 -11.14
C ASN A 139 -1.19 8.57 -9.73
N ILE A 140 -2.44 8.76 -9.31
CA ILE A 140 -2.81 9.15 -7.94
C ILE A 140 -3.64 8.03 -7.32
N PHE A 141 -3.17 7.44 -6.21
CA PHE A 141 -3.92 6.48 -5.41
C PHE A 141 -4.31 7.10 -4.08
N SER A 142 -5.61 7.13 -3.76
CA SER A 142 -6.14 7.55 -2.47
C SER A 142 -6.49 6.31 -1.66
N LEU A 143 -5.74 6.03 -0.61
CA LEU A 143 -5.91 4.85 0.23
C LEU A 143 -6.39 5.30 1.61
N PHE A 144 -7.48 4.69 2.05
CA PHE A 144 -8.11 4.94 3.35
C PHE A 144 -8.35 6.45 3.57
N PRO A 145 -9.09 7.12 2.68
CA PRO A 145 -9.44 8.52 2.86
C PRO A 145 -10.25 8.71 4.15
N THR A 146 -9.90 9.76 4.91
CA THR A 146 -10.63 10.21 6.10
C THR A 146 -11.48 11.45 5.84
N ASP A 147 -11.31 12.11 4.69
CA ASP A 147 -12.16 13.22 4.24
C ASP A 147 -13.53 12.69 3.81
N ASN A 148 -14.59 13.39 4.24
CA ASN A 148 -15.98 13.13 3.84
C ASN A 148 -16.24 13.39 2.34
N SER A 149 -15.24 13.89 1.59
CA SER A 149 -15.35 14.19 0.15
C SER A 149 -14.85 13.04 -0.74
N ILE A 150 -15.41 11.85 -0.55
CA ILE A 150 -15.10 10.66 -1.37
C ILE A 150 -15.33 10.93 -2.87
N LEU A 151 -16.44 11.58 -3.22
CA LEU A 151 -16.70 11.95 -4.62
C LEU A 151 -15.60 12.85 -5.21
N GLY A 152 -15.02 13.73 -4.40
CA GLY A 152 -13.88 14.54 -4.83
C GLY A 152 -12.66 13.67 -5.11
N GLN A 153 -12.38 12.68 -4.25
CA GLN A 153 -11.27 11.74 -4.43
C GLN A 153 -11.46 10.85 -5.67
N GLU A 154 -12.69 10.42 -5.95
CA GLU A 154 -13.04 9.67 -7.16
C GLU A 154 -12.76 10.47 -8.44
N MET A 155 -12.96 11.79 -8.42
CA MET A 155 -12.70 12.63 -9.59
C MET A 155 -11.21 12.90 -9.81
N THR A 156 -10.41 12.89 -8.74
CA THR A 156 -9.00 13.30 -8.81
C THR A 156 -8.00 12.15 -8.71
N SER A 157 -8.45 10.92 -8.43
CA SER A 157 -7.59 9.75 -8.22
C SER A 157 -7.86 8.67 -9.26
N ASN A 158 -6.81 7.93 -9.65
CA ASN A 158 -6.95 6.74 -10.49
C ASN A 158 -7.53 5.56 -9.71
N ILE A 159 -7.24 5.47 -8.41
CA ILE A 159 -7.75 4.44 -7.50
C ILE A 159 -8.12 5.11 -6.17
N VAL A 160 -9.29 4.78 -5.64
CA VAL A 160 -9.73 5.05 -4.27
C VAL A 160 -9.99 3.72 -3.58
N LEU A 161 -9.36 3.47 -2.44
CA LEU A 161 -9.50 2.25 -1.68
C LEU A 161 -9.95 2.56 -0.25
N GLU A 162 -11.12 2.08 0.14
CA GLU A 162 -11.69 2.27 1.49
C GLU A 162 -11.89 0.94 2.22
N TYR A 163 -11.99 1.01 3.54
CA TYR A 163 -12.51 -0.09 4.33
C TYR A 163 -14.05 -0.08 4.29
N GLU A 164 -14.62 -1.23 4.01
CA GLU A 164 -16.04 -1.53 4.15
C GLU A 164 -16.38 -1.45 5.63
N LEU A 165 -17.24 -0.49 5.96
CA LEU A 165 -17.81 -0.35 7.28
C LEU A 165 -18.85 -1.46 7.50
N SER A 166 -18.88 -2.03 8.71
CA SER A 166 -20.01 -2.88 9.06
C SER A 166 -21.25 -2.00 9.29
N ILE A 167 -22.45 -2.59 9.18
CA ILE A 167 -23.72 -1.91 9.49
C ILE A 167 -23.66 -1.31 10.90
N GLN A 168 -22.97 -1.96 11.83
CA GLN A 168 -22.83 -1.48 13.19
C GLN A 168 -21.89 -0.27 13.30
N ASP A 169 -20.81 -0.24 12.53
CA ASP A 169 -19.89 0.91 12.47
C ASP A 169 -20.59 2.13 11.85
N GLU A 170 -21.39 1.93 10.79
CA GLU A 170 -22.20 2.99 10.17
C GLU A 170 -23.28 3.53 11.11
N THR A 171 -23.94 2.65 11.88
CA THR A 171 -25.03 3.03 12.79
C THR A 171 -24.52 3.74 14.04
N GLU A 172 -23.34 3.34 14.53
CA GLU A 172 -22.73 3.90 15.74
C GLU A 172 -21.79 5.08 15.45
N GLY A 173 -21.58 5.42 14.16
CA GLY A 173 -20.67 6.50 13.76
C GLY A 173 -19.24 6.25 14.25
N ARG A 174 -18.81 4.98 14.29
CA ARG A 174 -17.48 4.61 14.78
C ARG A 174 -16.44 4.92 13.71
N ASP A 175 -15.46 5.72 14.08
CA ASP A 175 -14.23 5.88 13.30
C ASP A 175 -13.48 4.54 13.35
N VAL A 176 -13.38 3.86 12.21
CA VAL A 176 -12.49 2.70 12.06
C VAL A 176 -11.05 3.21 12.18
N ASP A 177 -10.21 2.58 12.99
CA ASP A 177 -8.77 2.89 13.01
C ASP A 177 -8.18 2.53 11.64
N GLN A 178 -7.98 3.57 10.82
CA GLN A 178 -7.40 3.46 9.48
C GLN A 178 -5.87 3.58 9.51
N GLY A 179 -5.28 3.76 10.68
CA GLY A 179 -3.85 3.97 10.84
C GLY A 179 -3.00 2.76 10.49
N PRO A 180 -1.66 2.91 10.59
CA PRO A 180 -0.73 1.84 10.26
C PRO A 180 -0.91 0.63 11.18
N ASN A 181 -1.35 -0.49 10.62
CA ASN A 181 -1.21 -1.82 11.23
C ASN A 181 -0.49 -2.74 10.23
N GLU A 182 -0.19 -3.98 10.62
CA GLU A 182 0.56 -4.91 9.74
C GLU A 182 -0.09 -5.05 8.36
N GLU A 183 -1.41 -5.15 8.32
CA GLU A 183 -2.17 -5.32 7.09
C GLU A 183 -2.21 -4.05 6.24
N THR A 184 -2.54 -2.90 6.83
CA THR A 184 -2.49 -1.59 6.16
C THR A 184 -1.09 -1.32 5.60
N THR A 185 -0.05 -1.69 6.36
CA THR A 185 1.35 -1.52 5.96
C THR A 185 1.69 -2.34 4.72
N GLU A 186 1.28 -3.61 4.67
CA GLU A 186 1.52 -4.46 3.50
C GLU A 186 0.77 -3.96 2.26
N ILE A 187 -0.45 -3.44 2.43
CA ILE A 187 -1.21 -2.82 1.33
C ILE A 187 -0.45 -1.61 0.77
N ILE A 188 0.09 -0.75 1.64
CA ILE A 188 0.86 0.43 1.21
C ILE A 188 2.17 0.02 0.53
N ILE A 189 2.89 -0.97 1.08
CA ILE A 189 4.10 -1.52 0.45
C ILE A 189 3.80 -2.07 -0.95
N ASN A 190 2.68 -2.77 -1.11
CA ASN A 190 2.25 -3.28 -2.41
C ASN A 190 1.82 -2.17 -3.36
N ALA A 191 1.16 -1.12 -2.86
CA ALA A 191 0.83 0.06 -3.65
C ALA A 191 2.10 0.75 -4.21
N ILE A 192 3.14 0.91 -3.38
CA ILE A 192 4.42 1.50 -3.78
C ILE A 192 5.11 0.63 -4.85
N LYS A 193 5.19 -0.69 -4.63
CA LYS A 193 5.75 -1.63 -5.62
C LYS A 193 4.99 -1.59 -6.92
N TYR A 194 3.66 -1.61 -6.87
CA TYR A 194 2.85 -1.60 -8.07
C TYR A 194 3.03 -0.28 -8.83
N MET A 195 2.95 0.84 -8.12
CA MET A 195 3.16 2.18 -8.70
C MET A 195 4.56 2.34 -9.31
N SER A 196 5.60 1.74 -8.73
CA SER A 196 6.95 1.81 -9.30
C SER A 196 7.08 1.09 -10.65
N THR A 197 6.23 0.12 -10.93
CA THR A 197 6.19 -0.62 -12.21
C THR A 197 5.34 0.07 -13.29
N LEU A 198 4.54 1.08 -12.93
CA LEU A 198 3.69 1.79 -13.87
C LEU A 198 4.51 2.79 -14.69
N ASN A 199 4.37 2.71 -16.01
CA ASN A 199 4.97 3.64 -16.97
C ASN A 199 3.92 4.54 -17.65
N GLU A 200 2.65 4.30 -17.38
CA GLU A 200 1.52 5.01 -17.98
C GLU A 200 0.45 5.29 -16.91
N VAL A 201 -0.37 6.30 -17.17
CA VAL A 201 -1.53 6.63 -16.32
C VAL A 201 -2.62 5.59 -16.55
N LEU A 202 -3.11 5.00 -15.47
CA LEU A 202 -4.16 3.98 -15.51
C LEU A 202 -5.48 4.61 -15.99
N PRO A 203 -6.11 4.05 -17.04
CA PRO A 203 -7.39 4.54 -17.50
C PRO A 203 -8.51 4.16 -16.52
N VAL A 204 -9.45 5.09 -16.30
CA VAL A 204 -10.65 4.81 -15.52
C VAL A 204 -11.54 3.84 -16.30
N SER A 205 -11.61 2.59 -15.83
CA SER A 205 -12.34 1.51 -16.48
C SER A 205 -12.69 0.40 -15.48
N TRP A 206 -13.62 -0.49 -15.84
CA TRP A 206 -14.00 -1.63 -15.01
C TRP A 206 -12.86 -2.62 -14.74
N ASP A 207 -11.85 -2.65 -15.61
CA ASP A 207 -10.68 -3.53 -15.47
C ASP A 207 -9.71 -3.03 -14.38
N LEU A 208 -9.92 -1.82 -13.83
CA LEU A 208 -9.12 -1.29 -12.72
C LEU A 208 -9.10 -2.22 -11.50
N ILE A 209 -10.12 -3.05 -11.30
CA ILE A 209 -10.15 -4.00 -10.20
C ILE A 209 -8.97 -4.99 -10.24
N GLU A 210 -8.47 -5.36 -11.42
CA GLU A 210 -7.28 -6.21 -11.54
C GLU A 210 -6.02 -5.49 -11.08
N ASN A 211 -5.93 -4.18 -11.33
CA ASN A 211 -4.85 -3.33 -10.83
C ASN A 211 -4.88 -3.22 -9.30
N VAL A 212 -6.07 -3.11 -8.71
CA VAL A 212 -6.25 -3.04 -7.24
C VAL A 212 -5.88 -4.36 -6.56
N LYS A 213 -5.99 -5.51 -7.22
CA LYS A 213 -5.52 -6.79 -6.67
C LYS A 213 -4.00 -6.84 -6.49
N HIS A 214 -3.23 -6.11 -7.30
CA HIS A 214 -1.79 -5.96 -7.06
C HIS A 214 -1.48 -5.20 -5.77
N ILE A 215 -2.39 -4.32 -5.34
CA ILE A 215 -2.28 -3.50 -4.13
C ILE A 215 -2.76 -4.28 -2.89
N THR A 216 -3.91 -4.96 -3.03
CA THR A 216 -4.62 -5.60 -1.91
C THR A 216 -4.27 -7.07 -1.71
N GLY A 217 -3.50 -7.68 -2.62
CA GLY A 217 -3.05 -9.06 -2.52
C GLY A 217 -4.21 -10.05 -2.62
N THR A 218 -4.34 -10.93 -1.62
CA THR A 218 -5.38 -11.98 -1.60
C THR A 218 -6.73 -11.51 -1.06
N ARG A 219 -6.87 -10.22 -0.70
CA ARG A 219 -8.12 -9.70 -0.14
C ARG A 219 -9.21 -9.69 -1.19
N THR A 220 -10.45 -9.86 -0.72
CA THR A 220 -11.62 -9.68 -1.58
C THR A 220 -11.84 -8.18 -1.79
N VAL A 221 -11.80 -7.76 -3.06
CA VAL A 221 -12.04 -6.38 -3.49
C VAL A 221 -13.38 -6.33 -4.20
N ARG A 222 -14.18 -5.30 -3.93
CA ARG A 222 -15.41 -5.01 -4.68
C ARG A 222 -15.50 -3.54 -5.03
N HIS A 223 -16.27 -3.20 -6.06
CA HIS A 223 -16.59 -1.80 -6.35
C HIS A 223 -17.48 -1.21 -5.25
N TYR A 224 -17.22 0.06 -4.91
CA TYR A 224 -18.16 0.86 -4.15
C TYR A 224 -19.44 1.08 -4.97
N VAL A 225 -20.59 1.07 -4.30
CA VAL A 225 -21.89 1.34 -4.90
C VAL A 225 -22.59 2.37 -4.01
N ASP A 226 -22.90 3.53 -4.57
CA ASP A 226 -23.64 4.57 -3.85
C ASP A 226 -25.06 4.06 -3.50
N SER A 227 -25.45 4.28 -2.26
CA SER A 227 -26.77 3.90 -1.73
C SER A 227 -27.92 4.69 -2.36
N ILE A 228 -27.66 5.92 -2.83
CA ILE A 228 -28.63 6.82 -3.44
C ILE A 228 -28.78 6.51 -4.93
N ALA A 229 -27.67 6.27 -5.63
CA ALA A 229 -27.64 5.87 -7.03
C ALA A 229 -26.87 4.55 -7.15
N PRO A 230 -27.54 3.40 -7.42
CA PRO A 230 -26.92 2.08 -7.40
C PRO A 230 -26.06 1.81 -8.65
N ILE A 231 -25.20 2.76 -8.99
CA ILE A 231 -24.22 2.70 -10.06
C ILE A 231 -22.87 2.48 -9.35
N PRO A 232 -22.16 1.38 -9.66
CA PRO A 232 -20.86 1.17 -9.06
C PRO A 232 -19.87 2.22 -9.58
N SER A 233 -18.99 2.68 -8.70
CA SER A 233 -17.89 3.56 -9.07
C SER A 233 -16.80 2.77 -9.78
N MET A 234 -16.21 3.31 -10.85
CA MET A 234 -15.20 2.58 -11.66
C MET A 234 -13.83 2.52 -10.99
N ASN A 235 -13.50 3.50 -10.15
CA ASN A 235 -12.19 3.65 -9.52
C ASN A 235 -12.23 3.61 -8.00
N HIS A 236 -13.41 3.46 -7.38
CA HIS A 236 -13.54 3.32 -5.93
C HIS A 236 -13.88 1.88 -5.54
N PHE A 237 -13.04 1.35 -4.66
CA PHE A 237 -13.03 -0.04 -4.23
C PHE A 237 -13.10 -0.17 -2.71
N LEU A 238 -13.75 -1.26 -2.27
CA LEU A 238 -13.92 -1.61 -0.87
C LEU A 238 -13.15 -2.88 -0.50
N ILE A 239 -12.35 -2.69 0.54
CA ILE A 239 -11.76 -3.59 1.53
C ILE A 239 -12.67 -4.21 2.58
N LYS A 240 -12.53 -5.44 3.08
CA LYS A 240 -12.96 -5.62 4.49
C LYS A 240 -12.04 -4.84 5.43
N ALA A 241 -12.51 -4.37 6.58
CA ALA A 241 -11.62 -3.85 7.62
C ALA A 241 -10.77 -4.99 8.23
N PRO A 242 -9.55 -4.72 8.72
CA PRO A 242 -8.80 -5.69 9.53
C PRO A 242 -9.61 -6.06 10.77
N VAL A 243 -9.58 -7.33 11.17
CA VAL A 243 -10.22 -7.75 12.42
C VAL A 243 -9.38 -7.21 13.58
N THR A 244 -9.90 -6.23 14.31
CA THR A 244 -9.29 -5.79 15.56
C THR A 244 -9.63 -6.81 16.66
N GLU A 245 -8.61 -7.47 17.21
CA GLU A 245 -8.77 -8.32 18.40
C GLU A 245 -9.30 -7.46 19.55
N GLY A 246 -10.60 -7.58 19.86
CA GLY A 246 -11.25 -6.82 20.93
C GLY A 246 -12.73 -6.46 20.71
N SER A 247 -13.28 -6.68 19.51
CA SER A 247 -14.72 -6.44 19.24
C SER A 247 -15.59 -7.70 19.33
N ASP A 248 -15.07 -8.82 19.85
CA ASP A 248 -15.91 -9.92 20.33
C ASP A 248 -16.36 -9.62 21.76
N SER A 249 -17.37 -8.74 21.91
CA SER A 249 -18.21 -8.84 23.09
C SER A 249 -18.98 -10.15 22.99
N GLU A 250 -18.69 -11.06 23.91
CA GLU A 250 -19.45 -12.27 24.23
C GLU A 250 -20.97 -12.07 24.06
N GLN A 251 -21.54 -12.48 22.92
CA GLN A 251 -22.98 -12.71 22.83
C GLN A 251 -23.34 -13.63 21.65
N SER A 252 -22.88 -14.88 21.73
CA SER A 252 -23.52 -16.00 20.99
C SER A 252 -23.49 -17.29 21.80
N LYS A 253 -23.99 -17.22 23.04
CA LYS A 253 -24.49 -18.39 23.77
C LYS A 253 -25.75 -18.02 24.53
N ASN A 254 -26.85 -17.91 23.81
CA ASN A 254 -28.19 -18.22 24.33
C ASN A 254 -29.19 -18.26 23.16
N ASP A 255 -29.00 -19.19 22.23
CA ASP A 255 -30.13 -19.73 21.46
C ASP A 255 -30.86 -20.71 22.38
N GLY A 256 -31.53 -20.15 23.39
CA GLY A 256 -32.54 -20.82 24.18
C GLY A 256 -33.87 -20.68 23.46
N GLU A 257 -34.16 -21.65 22.60
CA GLU A 257 -35.49 -22.22 22.33
C GLU A 257 -36.69 -21.34 22.75
N VAL A 258 -37.11 -20.42 21.87
CA VAL A 258 -38.42 -19.77 21.98
C VAL A 258 -39.41 -20.60 21.19
N LEU A 259 -40.18 -21.43 21.89
CA LEU A 259 -41.37 -22.09 21.35
C LEU A 259 -42.41 -21.02 20.95
N PRO A 260 -43.15 -21.21 19.84
CA PRO A 260 -44.18 -20.26 19.46
C PRO A 260 -45.37 -20.34 20.42
N GLU A 261 -45.73 -19.21 21.03
CA GLU A 261 -47.01 -19.06 21.76
C GLU A 261 -48.18 -19.21 20.78
N GLU A 262 -49.05 -20.16 21.08
CA GLU A 262 -50.35 -20.34 20.42
C GLU A 262 -51.23 -19.11 20.70
N PHE A 263 -51.65 -18.43 19.64
CA PHE A 263 -52.73 -17.45 19.68
C PHE A 263 -54.06 -18.20 19.83
N ASP A 264 -54.57 -18.26 21.06
CA ASP A 264 -55.95 -18.67 21.33
C ASP A 264 -56.89 -17.48 21.08
N LEU A 265 -57.65 -17.54 19.99
CA LEU A 265 -58.77 -16.65 19.68
C LEU A 265 -60.07 -17.40 19.97
N GLU A 266 -60.63 -17.18 21.17
CA GLU A 266 -62.05 -17.48 21.43
C GLU A 266 -62.77 -16.25 22.00
N LEU A 267 -63.72 -15.77 21.17
CA LEU A 267 -65.06 -15.19 21.45
C LEU A 267 -65.29 -14.32 22.70
#